data_AF-Q82KA9-F1
#
_entry.id   AF-Q82KA9-F1
#
_cell.length_a   1.000
_cell.length_b   1.000
_cell.length_c   1.000
_cell.angle_alpha   90.00
_cell.angle_beta   90.00
_cell.angle_gamma   90.00
#
_symmetry.space_group_name_H-M   'P 1'
#
loop_
_entity.id
_entity.type
_entity.pdbx_description
1 polymer ?
#
loop_
_entity_poly.entity_id
_entity_poly.type
_entity_poly.pdbx_seq_one_letter_code
_entity_poly.pdbx_strand_id
1 'polypeptide(L)'
;MPRWLPRAMVLALALIAGFQFGSWAFHQLTGLLINILIAFFLALAIEPAVSWMAGYGMRRGLATFLVFLGAMIVTAGFVTLLGSMLAGQIIKMVEGFPDYLDSVISWVNTTFHTDLRRVDIQDSLVHSDWLRRYVQNSATGVLDVSAQVLGGLFQLLTIALFSFYFAADGPRLRRALCSVLPPARQAEVLRAWEIAVDKTGGYLYSRGLMALISGIAHYILLQSLGIPYAPVLAVWVGLVSQFIPTIGTYLAGALPMLIAFTVNPWYALWVLIFVVVYQQFENYMLQPKLTSKTVDIHPAVAFGSVIAGTALLGAVGALIAIPAVATLQAFLGAYVKRYDVTDDPRVHGHRRRGPGTGSGGALGRVRRLWGRSRAAESEDGSR
;
A
#
# COMPACT_ATOMS: atom_id res chain seq x y z
N MET A 1 -32.90 52.32 22.97
CA MET A 1 -32.39 51.10 22.29
C MET A 1 -33.46 50.56 21.34
N PRO A 2 -33.12 50.19 20.11
CA PRO A 2 -34.08 49.62 19.17
C PRO A 2 -34.59 48.26 19.66
N ARG A 3 -35.91 48.01 19.59
CA ARG A 3 -36.54 46.77 20.07
C ARG A 3 -36.14 45.50 19.28
N TRP A 4 -35.57 45.66 18.08
CA TRP A 4 -35.06 44.55 17.26
C TRP A 4 -33.67 44.07 17.69
N LEU A 5 -32.90 44.92 18.37
CA LEU A 5 -31.51 44.65 18.75
C LEU A 5 -31.35 43.47 19.73
N PRO A 6 -32.16 43.33 20.81
CA PRO A 6 -32.06 42.16 21.68
C PRO A 6 -32.49 40.86 20.99
N ARG A 7 -33.47 40.90 20.09
CA ARG A 7 -33.88 39.71 19.31
C ARG A 7 -32.80 39.28 18.32
N ALA A 8 -32.19 40.24 17.63
CA ALA A 8 -31.07 39.99 16.73
C ALA A 8 -29.84 39.44 17.48
N MET A 9 -29.54 39.98 18.67
CA MET A 9 -28.45 39.48 19.53
C MET A 9 -28.70 38.05 20.02
N VAL A 10 -29.92 37.72 20.46
CA VAL A 10 -30.25 36.34 20.87
C VAL A 10 -30.13 35.36 19.70
N LEU A 11 -30.60 35.75 18.51
CA LEU A 11 -30.53 34.92 17.31
C LEU A 11 -29.08 34.72 16.84
N ALA A 12 -28.26 35.77 16.89
CA ALA A 12 -26.83 35.70 16.60
C ALA A 12 -26.08 34.81 17.61
N LEU A 13 -26.34 34.96 18.91
CA LEU A 13 -25.75 34.13 19.96
C LEU A 13 -26.18 32.66 19.82
N ALA A 14 -27.45 32.39 19.48
CA ALA A 14 -27.95 31.05 19.23
C ALA A 14 -27.28 30.40 18.01
N LEU A 15 -27.08 31.15 16.92
CA LEU A 15 -26.36 30.68 15.74
C LEU A 15 -24.89 30.37 16.06
N ILE A 16 -24.22 31.25 16.83
CA ILE A 16 -22.83 31.03 17.27
C ILE A 16 -22.73 29.82 18.20
N ALA A 17 -23.64 29.69 19.16
CA ALA A 17 -23.69 28.54 20.06
C ALA A 17 -23.97 27.24 19.29
N GLY A 18 -24.88 27.26 18.32
CA GLY A 18 -25.16 26.13 17.43
C GLY A 18 -23.96 25.76 16.57
N PHE A 19 -23.25 26.74 16.02
CA PHE A 19 -22.02 26.51 15.26
C PHE A 19 -20.89 25.95 16.13
N GLN A 20 -20.69 26.49 17.34
CA GLN A 20 -19.69 26.02 18.29
C GLN A 20 -19.99 24.59 18.77
N PHE A 21 -21.25 24.31 19.10
CA PHE A 21 -21.69 22.98 19.50
C PHE A 21 -21.55 21.97 18.33
N GLY A 22 -21.95 22.37 17.12
CA GLY A 22 -21.77 21.56 15.92
C GLY A 22 -20.30 21.29 15.62
N SER A 23 -19.44 22.30 15.73
CA SER A 23 -17.99 22.17 15.55
C SER A 23 -17.36 21.26 16.62
N TRP A 24 -17.72 21.43 17.89
CA TRP A 24 -17.28 20.58 18.98
C TRP A 24 -17.70 19.12 18.79
N ALA A 25 -18.98 18.89 18.47
CA ALA A 25 -19.51 17.56 18.19
C ALA A 25 -18.80 16.92 16.98
N PHE A 26 -18.56 17.70 15.91
CA PHE A 26 -17.84 17.22 14.74
C PHE A 26 -16.40 16.81 15.08
N HIS A 27 -15.66 17.62 15.85
CA HIS A 27 -14.31 17.28 16.29
C HIS A 27 -14.30 16.02 17.16
N GLN A 28 -15.27 15.88 18.07
CA GLN A 28 -15.37 14.69 18.92
C GLN A 28 -15.72 13.42 18.13
N LEU A 29 -16.53 13.56 17.07
CA LEU A 29 -16.93 12.45 16.20
C LEU A 29 -15.92 12.15 15.08
N THR A 30 -14.98 13.05 14.80
CA THR A 30 -13.99 12.88 13.72
C THR A 30 -13.23 11.57 13.88
N GLY A 31 -12.79 11.21 15.09
CA GLY A 31 -12.11 9.94 15.36
C GLY A 31 -12.97 8.71 15.05
N LEU A 32 -14.26 8.76 15.38
CA LEU A 32 -15.21 7.70 15.06
C LEU A 32 -15.48 7.62 13.56
N LEU A 33 -15.64 8.74 12.88
CA LEU A 33 -15.83 8.81 11.42
C LEU A 33 -14.62 8.25 10.68
N ILE A 34 -13.40 8.53 11.15
CA ILE A 34 -12.16 7.95 10.65
C ILE A 34 -12.16 6.43 10.83
N ASN A 35 -12.49 5.93 12.02
CA ASN A 35 -12.56 4.48 12.27
C ASN A 35 -13.61 3.79 11.38
N ILE A 36 -14.77 4.42 11.17
CA ILE A 36 -15.80 3.94 10.25
C ILE A 36 -15.28 3.93 8.80
N LEU A 37 -14.56 4.97 8.38
CA LEU A 37 -13.96 5.04 7.05
C LEU A 37 -12.93 3.91 6.85
N ILE A 38 -12.06 3.70 7.83
CA ILE A 38 -11.09 2.59 7.83
C ILE A 38 -11.82 1.25 7.74
N ALA A 39 -12.84 1.05 8.57
CA ALA A 39 -13.66 -0.15 8.59
C ALA A 39 -14.34 -0.42 7.24
N PHE A 40 -14.81 0.64 6.58
CA PHE A 40 -15.41 0.55 5.25
C PHE A 40 -14.40 0.07 4.20
N PHE A 41 -13.19 0.62 4.17
CA PHE A 41 -12.16 0.15 3.25
C PHE A 41 -11.68 -1.27 3.56
N LEU A 42 -11.57 -1.62 4.85
CA LEU A 42 -11.26 -2.99 5.27
C LEU A 42 -12.39 -3.96 4.86
N ALA A 43 -13.64 -3.52 4.86
CA ALA A 43 -14.77 -4.33 4.39
C ALA A 43 -14.68 -4.55 2.88
N LEU A 44 -14.40 -3.49 2.10
CA LEU A 44 -14.15 -3.59 0.66
C LEU A 44 -12.96 -4.50 0.32
N ALA A 45 -11.94 -4.50 1.17
CA ALA A 45 -10.76 -5.35 1.04
C ALA A 45 -11.07 -6.84 1.20
N ILE A 46 -11.94 -7.17 2.14
CA ILE A 46 -12.33 -8.55 2.49
C ILE A 46 -13.49 -9.05 1.61
N GLU A 47 -14.27 -8.14 1.00
CA GLU A 47 -15.43 -8.43 0.16
C GLU A 47 -15.17 -9.48 -0.96
N PRO A 48 -14.06 -9.46 -1.72
CA PRO A 48 -13.80 -10.49 -2.73
C PRO A 48 -13.71 -11.91 -2.12
N ALA A 49 -13.06 -12.05 -0.96
CA ALA A 49 -12.95 -13.33 -0.27
C ALA A 49 -14.30 -13.78 0.31
N VAL A 50 -15.08 -12.84 0.85
CA VAL A 50 -16.44 -13.11 1.37
C VAL A 50 -17.39 -13.51 0.26
N SER A 51 -17.38 -12.78 -0.86
CA SER A 51 -18.24 -13.05 -2.02
C SER A 51 -17.89 -14.36 -2.71
N TRP A 52 -16.59 -14.71 -2.80
CA TRP A 52 -16.14 -16.01 -3.27
C TRP A 52 -16.73 -17.14 -2.42
N MET A 53 -16.61 -17.09 -1.09
CA MET A 53 -17.20 -18.11 -0.21
C MET A 53 -18.73 -18.12 -0.20
N ALA A 54 -19.37 -16.95 -0.30
CA ALA A 54 -20.82 -16.85 -0.42
C ALA A 54 -21.31 -17.46 -1.75
N GLY A 55 -20.51 -17.37 -2.81
CA GLY A 55 -20.78 -18.00 -4.11
C GLY A 55 -20.84 -19.52 -4.06
N TYR A 56 -20.18 -20.17 -3.09
CA TYR A 56 -20.29 -21.61 -2.84
C TYR A 56 -21.51 -22.00 -1.97
N GLY A 57 -22.46 -21.08 -1.74
CA GLY A 57 -23.70 -21.34 -1.01
C GLY A 57 -23.65 -21.06 0.50
N MET A 58 -22.56 -20.47 1.00
CA MET A 58 -22.41 -20.17 2.42
C MET A 58 -23.17 -18.89 2.80
N ARG A 59 -23.82 -18.87 3.99
CA ARG A 59 -24.50 -17.66 4.49
C ARG A 59 -23.48 -16.53 4.63
N ARG A 60 -23.77 -15.36 4.06
CA ARG A 60 -22.83 -14.22 3.98
C ARG A 60 -22.25 -13.80 5.34
N GLY A 61 -23.02 -13.88 6.42
CA GLY A 61 -22.52 -13.64 7.78
C GLY A 61 -21.46 -14.64 8.24
N LEU A 62 -21.64 -15.94 7.95
CA LEU A 62 -20.63 -16.98 8.25
C LEU A 62 -19.38 -16.82 7.37
N ALA A 63 -19.57 -16.49 6.09
CA ALA A 63 -18.46 -16.18 5.19
C ALA A 63 -17.63 -15.00 5.73
N THR A 64 -18.28 -13.92 6.12
CA THR A 64 -17.62 -12.75 6.71
C THR A 64 -16.87 -13.12 7.98
N PHE A 65 -17.50 -13.88 8.87
CA PHE A 65 -16.88 -14.33 10.12
C PHE A 65 -15.62 -15.16 9.87
N LEU A 66 -15.67 -16.12 8.95
CA LEU A 66 -14.52 -16.97 8.64
C LEU A 66 -13.37 -16.20 7.99
N VAL A 67 -13.63 -15.24 7.09
CA VAL A 67 -12.53 -14.40 6.56
C VAL A 67 -11.94 -13.53 7.66
N PHE A 68 -12.76 -12.89 8.49
CA PHE A 68 -12.27 -12.06 9.59
C PHE A 68 -11.44 -12.86 10.59
N LEU A 69 -11.92 -14.04 10.97
CA LEU A 69 -11.21 -14.93 11.88
C LEU A 69 -9.88 -15.38 11.26
N GLY A 70 -9.88 -15.79 10.00
CA GLY A 70 -8.67 -16.18 9.28
C GLY A 70 -7.65 -15.03 9.19
N ALA A 71 -8.11 -13.83 8.80
CA ALA A 71 -7.27 -12.64 8.74
C ALA A 71 -6.69 -12.30 10.12
N MET A 72 -7.51 -12.34 11.17
CA MET A 72 -7.07 -12.06 12.54
C MET A 72 -6.04 -13.07 13.04
N ILE A 73 -6.22 -14.37 12.77
CA ILE A 73 -5.25 -15.41 13.13
C ILE A 73 -3.93 -15.20 12.37
N VAL A 74 -3.98 -14.94 11.06
CA VAL A 74 -2.79 -14.70 10.23
C VAL A 74 -2.04 -13.46 10.70
N THR A 75 -2.76 -12.35 10.95
CA THR A 75 -2.15 -11.10 11.43
C THR A 75 -1.58 -11.26 12.84
N ALA A 76 -2.30 -11.85 13.78
CA ALA A 76 -1.81 -12.07 15.14
C ALA A 76 -0.60 -13.01 15.14
N GLY A 77 -0.66 -14.11 14.37
CA GLY A 77 0.46 -15.04 14.19
C GLY A 77 1.68 -14.33 13.60
N PHE A 78 1.50 -13.53 12.55
CA PHE A 78 2.59 -12.76 11.95
C PHE A 78 3.21 -11.75 12.94
N VAL A 79 2.39 -10.95 13.63
CA VAL A 79 2.88 -9.93 14.58
C VAL A 79 3.62 -10.58 15.75
N THR A 80 3.11 -11.69 16.30
CA THR A 80 3.76 -12.41 17.39
C THR A 80 5.08 -13.05 16.96
N LEU A 81 5.13 -13.68 15.78
CA LEU A 81 6.36 -14.24 15.22
C LEU A 81 7.39 -13.16 14.89
N LEU A 82 6.96 -12.05 14.29
CA LEU A 82 7.84 -10.93 13.99
C LEU A 82 8.36 -10.26 15.27
N GLY A 83 7.48 -10.03 16.24
CA GLY A 83 7.85 -9.45 17.54
C GLY A 83 8.85 -10.31 18.31
N SER A 84 8.60 -11.62 18.40
CA SER A 84 9.53 -12.57 19.04
C SER A 84 10.87 -12.67 18.30
N MET A 85 10.84 -12.70 16.98
CA MET A 85 12.05 -12.64 16.14
C MET A 85 12.86 -11.37 16.44
N LEU A 86 12.24 -10.19 16.38
CA LEU A 86 12.91 -8.91 16.58
C LEU A 86 13.48 -8.81 17.99
N ALA A 87 12.74 -9.24 19.01
CA ALA A 87 13.22 -9.30 20.38
C ALA A 87 14.45 -10.21 20.51
N GLY A 88 14.40 -11.41 19.93
CA GLY A 88 15.53 -12.34 19.92
C GLY A 88 16.76 -11.78 19.20
N GLN A 89 16.57 -11.04 18.11
CA GLN A 89 17.67 -10.40 17.39
C GLN A 89 18.29 -9.25 18.17
N ILE A 90 17.47 -8.42 18.83
CA ILE A 90 17.95 -7.31 19.67
C ILE A 90 18.79 -7.87 20.83
N ILE A 91 18.32 -8.93 21.50
CA ILE A 91 19.06 -9.60 22.57
C ILE A 91 20.41 -10.10 22.07
N LYS A 92 20.44 -10.85 20.95
CA LYS A 92 21.70 -11.32 20.35
C LYS A 92 22.64 -10.20 19.95
N MET A 93 22.11 -9.09 19.46
CA MET A 93 22.92 -7.93 19.05
C MET A 93 23.51 -7.20 20.27
N VAL A 94 22.77 -7.10 21.37
CA VAL A 94 23.25 -6.53 22.64
C VAL A 94 24.29 -7.44 23.29
N GLU A 95 24.04 -8.75 23.33
CA GLU A 95 24.96 -9.74 23.90
C GLU A 95 26.24 -9.88 23.05
N GLY A 96 26.13 -9.89 21.73
CA GLY A 96 27.25 -9.98 20.79
C GLY A 96 27.94 -8.65 20.48
N PHE A 97 27.43 -7.53 21.01
CA PHE A 97 28.00 -6.19 20.79
C PHE A 97 29.49 -6.10 21.13
N PRO A 98 29.99 -6.68 22.24
CA PRO A 98 31.43 -6.65 22.56
C PRO A 98 32.28 -7.32 21.48
N ASP A 99 31.85 -8.48 20.98
CA ASP A 99 32.60 -9.28 20.00
C ASP A 99 32.58 -8.64 18.60
N TYR A 100 31.49 -7.95 18.24
CA TYR A 100 31.43 -7.16 17.01
C TYR A 100 32.36 -5.95 17.07
N LEU A 101 32.38 -5.24 18.20
CA LEU A 101 33.34 -4.14 18.42
C LEU A 101 34.77 -4.64 18.30
N ASP A 102 35.08 -5.83 18.83
CA ASP A 102 36.42 -6.42 18.72
C ASP A 102 36.81 -6.76 17.31
N SER A 103 35.89 -7.33 16.55
CA SER A 103 36.11 -7.67 15.16
C SER A 103 36.35 -6.42 14.31
N VAL A 104 35.61 -5.34 14.57
CA VAL A 104 35.78 -4.04 13.89
C VAL A 104 37.08 -3.36 14.32
N ILE A 105 37.39 -3.30 15.62
CA ILE A 105 38.64 -2.72 16.14
C ILE A 105 39.85 -3.48 15.60
N SER A 106 39.79 -4.81 15.60
CA SER A 106 40.84 -5.68 15.03
C SER A 106 41.01 -5.45 13.53
N TRP A 107 39.92 -5.37 12.77
CA TRP A 107 39.96 -5.06 11.34
C TRP A 107 40.56 -3.68 11.07
N VAL A 108 40.12 -2.65 11.80
CA VAL A 108 40.63 -1.27 11.66
C VAL A 108 42.11 -1.20 12.03
N ASN A 109 42.52 -1.80 13.15
CA ASN A 109 43.91 -1.82 13.58
C ASN A 109 44.80 -2.57 12.58
N THR A 110 44.30 -3.67 11.98
CA THR A 110 45.05 -4.43 10.97
C THR A 110 45.13 -3.69 9.63
N THR A 111 44.04 -3.06 9.17
CA THR A 111 43.98 -2.36 7.88
C THR A 111 44.65 -0.99 7.91
N PHE A 112 44.51 -0.23 8.99
CA PHE A 112 45.00 1.15 9.09
C PHE A 112 46.23 1.30 10.00
N HIS A 113 46.71 0.21 10.60
CA HIS A 113 47.88 0.20 11.50
C HIS A 113 47.73 1.18 12.68
N THR A 114 46.52 1.23 13.23
CA THR A 114 46.15 2.05 14.40
C THR A 114 46.16 1.19 15.67
N ASP A 115 46.30 1.81 16.84
CA ASP A 115 46.21 1.16 18.17
C ASP A 115 44.94 1.61 18.92
N LEU A 116 43.76 1.32 18.37
CA LEU A 116 42.51 1.58 19.07
C LEU A 116 42.27 0.52 20.15
N ARG A 117 42.09 0.93 21.41
CA ARG A 117 41.79 0.05 22.55
C ARG A 117 40.32 0.13 22.96
N ARG A 118 39.78 -1.02 23.38
CA ARG A 118 38.37 -1.22 23.81
C ARG A 118 37.93 -0.29 24.97
N VAL A 119 38.88 0.13 25.80
CA VAL A 119 38.64 0.87 27.05
C VAL A 119 38.15 2.31 26.81
N ASP A 120 38.55 2.97 25.72
CA ASP A 120 38.12 4.35 25.43
C ASP A 120 36.69 4.43 24.86
N ILE A 121 36.14 3.33 24.35
CA ILE A 121 34.82 3.28 23.69
C ILE A 121 33.73 2.71 24.62
N GLN A 122 34.09 1.77 25.50
CA GLN A 122 33.14 1.17 26.45
C GLN A 122 32.64 2.17 27.51
N ASP A 123 33.51 3.04 28.03
CA ASP A 123 33.11 3.97 29.10
C ASP A 123 32.12 5.04 28.63
N SER A 124 32.20 5.46 27.36
CA SER A 124 31.27 6.44 26.76
C SER A 124 29.92 5.83 26.33
N LEU A 125 29.87 4.55 25.97
CA LEU A 125 28.64 3.92 25.44
C LEU A 125 27.81 3.23 26.54
N VAL A 126 28.43 2.60 27.54
CA VAL A 126 27.70 1.89 28.62
C VAL A 126 27.13 2.87 29.65
N HIS A 127 27.76 4.03 29.86
CA HIS A 127 27.23 5.12 30.70
C HIS A 127 26.29 6.08 29.96
N SER A 128 25.98 5.80 28.69
CA SER A 128 25.19 6.72 27.89
C SER A 128 23.73 6.78 28.41
N ASP A 129 23.31 7.98 28.79
CA ASP A 129 22.01 8.26 29.41
C ASP A 129 20.80 7.76 28.60
N TRP A 130 20.96 7.50 27.29
CA TRP A 130 19.87 7.05 26.43
C TRP A 130 19.42 5.62 26.76
N LEU A 131 20.36 4.72 27.08
CA LEU A 131 20.05 3.32 27.38
C LEU A 131 19.38 3.20 28.76
N ARG A 132 19.87 3.95 29.75
CA ARG A 132 19.23 4.08 31.08
C ARG A 132 17.86 4.75 30.98
N ARG A 133 17.70 5.84 30.20
CA ARG A 133 16.38 6.46 29.97
C ARG A 133 15.42 5.54 29.23
N TYR A 134 15.88 4.74 28.28
CA TYR A 134 15.04 3.78 27.57
C TYR A 134 14.55 2.65 28.49
N VAL A 135 15.42 2.12 29.34
CA VAL A 135 15.08 1.11 30.36
C VAL A 135 14.21 1.68 31.48
N GLN A 136 14.49 2.91 31.95
CA GLN A 136 13.71 3.58 32.99
C GLN A 136 12.33 4.04 32.49
N ASN A 137 12.23 4.58 31.27
CA ASN A 137 10.93 4.92 30.65
C ASN A 137 10.07 3.68 30.36
N SER A 138 10.68 2.50 30.21
CA SER A 138 9.96 1.23 30.08
C SER A 138 9.40 0.72 31.41
N ALA A 139 9.96 1.13 32.55
CA ALA A 139 9.59 0.63 33.88
C ALA A 139 8.49 1.47 34.57
N THR A 140 8.33 2.75 34.25
CA THR A 140 7.41 3.67 34.95
C THR A 140 6.06 3.88 34.26
N GLY A 141 5.80 3.25 33.11
CA GLY A 141 4.60 3.47 32.29
C GLY A 141 3.52 2.40 32.35
N VAL A 142 3.49 1.50 33.34
CA VAL A 142 2.56 0.34 33.32
C VAL A 142 1.08 0.75 33.26
N LEU A 143 0.71 1.86 33.92
CA LEU A 143 -0.67 2.39 33.87
C LEU A 143 -0.99 3.12 32.55
N ASP A 144 -0.04 3.86 31.96
CA ASP A 144 -0.25 4.54 30.68
C ASP A 144 -0.22 3.56 29.49
N VAL A 145 0.64 2.55 29.54
CA VAL A 145 0.70 1.47 28.54
C VAL A 145 -0.58 0.64 28.60
N SER A 146 -1.11 0.34 29.79
CA SER A 146 -2.37 -0.41 29.90
C SER A 146 -3.58 0.39 29.39
N ALA A 147 -3.65 1.70 29.68
CA ALA A 147 -4.68 2.58 29.11
C ALA A 147 -4.58 2.68 27.57
N GLN A 148 -3.36 2.79 27.02
CA GLN A 148 -3.14 2.79 25.57
C GLN A 148 -3.49 1.45 24.91
N VAL A 149 -3.13 0.33 25.54
CA VAL A 149 -3.46 -1.01 25.05
C VAL A 149 -4.96 -1.24 25.06
N LEU A 150 -5.65 -0.85 26.14
CA LEU A 150 -7.11 -0.93 26.22
C LEU A 150 -7.77 -0.03 25.17
N GLY A 151 -7.32 1.22 25.03
CA GLY A 151 -7.81 2.15 24.01
C GLY A 151 -7.61 1.62 22.58
N GLY A 152 -6.43 1.07 22.29
CA GLY A 152 -6.11 0.43 21.02
C GLY A 152 -6.96 -0.81 20.76
N LEU A 153 -7.23 -1.63 21.79
CA LEU A 153 -8.11 -2.80 21.68
C LEU A 153 -9.55 -2.37 21.36
N PHE A 154 -10.07 -1.35 22.04
CA PHE A 154 -11.38 -0.79 21.74
C PHE A 154 -11.45 -0.21 20.33
N GLN A 155 -10.41 0.48 19.87
CA GLN A 155 -10.33 0.99 18.50
C GLN A 155 -10.33 -0.14 17.47
N LEU A 156 -9.49 -1.16 17.67
CA LEU A 156 -9.43 -2.34 16.80
C LEU A 156 -10.76 -3.09 16.77
N LEU A 157 -11.39 -3.29 17.93
CA LEU A 157 -12.70 -3.92 18.05
C LEU A 157 -13.76 -3.11 17.30
N THR A 158 -13.74 -1.79 17.44
CA THR A 158 -14.65 -0.88 16.73
C THR A 158 -14.49 -1.03 15.22
N ILE A 159 -13.25 -0.93 14.71
CA ILE A 159 -12.95 -1.08 13.28
C ILE A 159 -13.39 -2.46 12.79
N ALA A 160 -13.04 -3.52 13.51
CA ALA A 160 -13.39 -4.90 13.16
C ALA A 160 -14.91 -5.10 13.14
N LEU A 161 -15.64 -4.58 14.13
CA LEU A 161 -17.09 -4.73 14.22
C LEU A 161 -17.80 -3.99 13.08
N PHE A 162 -17.47 -2.72 12.84
CA PHE A 162 -18.05 -1.97 11.72
C PHE A 162 -17.71 -2.61 10.38
N SER A 163 -16.48 -3.09 10.22
CA SER A 163 -16.04 -3.73 8.97
C SER A 163 -16.76 -5.05 8.74
N PHE A 164 -16.96 -5.84 9.81
CA PHE A 164 -17.79 -7.04 9.79
C PHE A 164 -19.22 -6.73 9.37
N TYR A 165 -19.86 -5.73 9.98
CA TYR A 165 -21.23 -5.33 9.60
C TYR A 165 -21.31 -4.86 8.15
N PHE A 166 -20.35 -4.04 7.69
CA PHE A 166 -20.32 -3.57 6.31
C PHE A 166 -20.13 -4.70 5.30
N ALA A 167 -19.27 -5.69 5.58
CA ALA A 167 -19.08 -6.83 4.69
C ALA A 167 -20.29 -7.80 4.73
N ALA A 168 -20.80 -8.11 5.92
CA ALA A 168 -21.91 -9.04 6.11
C ALA A 168 -23.23 -8.50 5.54
N ASP A 169 -23.55 -7.23 5.81
CA ASP A 169 -24.78 -6.55 5.39
C ASP A 169 -24.59 -5.63 4.17
N GLY A 170 -23.47 -5.76 3.43
CA GLY A 170 -23.16 -4.94 2.25
C GLY A 170 -24.34 -4.73 1.27
N PRO A 171 -25.12 -5.77 0.91
CA PRO A 171 -26.28 -5.61 0.04
C PRO A 171 -27.41 -4.80 0.67
N ARG A 172 -27.60 -4.87 1.99
CA ARG A 172 -28.59 -4.07 2.72
C ARG A 172 -28.15 -2.62 2.82
N LEU A 173 -26.88 -2.36 3.12
CA LEU A 173 -26.29 -1.01 3.11
C LEU A 173 -26.47 -0.34 1.74
N ARG A 174 -26.16 -1.07 0.66
CA ARG A 174 -26.35 -0.62 -0.72
C ARG A 174 -27.81 -0.25 -1.01
N ARG A 175 -28.77 -1.09 -0.59
CA ARG A 175 -30.20 -0.80 -0.74
C ARG A 175 -30.64 0.43 0.06
N ALA A 176 -30.19 0.56 1.31
CA ALA A 176 -30.52 1.69 2.17
C ALA A 176 -29.98 3.02 1.63
N LEU A 177 -28.77 3.03 1.07
CA LEU A 177 -28.21 4.21 0.40
C LEU A 177 -29.00 4.57 -0.87
N CYS A 178 -29.42 3.57 -1.64
CA CYS A 178 -30.21 3.79 -2.85
C CYS A 178 -31.65 4.23 -2.56
N SER A 179 -32.25 3.83 -1.42
CA SER A 179 -33.65 4.17 -1.10
C SER A 179 -33.89 5.65 -0.83
N VAL A 180 -32.84 6.42 -0.52
CA VAL A 180 -32.93 7.88 -0.32
C VAL A 180 -32.83 8.64 -1.65
N LEU A 181 -32.41 7.97 -2.73
CA LEU A 181 -32.19 8.58 -4.03
C LEU A 181 -33.41 8.46 -4.95
N PRO A 182 -33.68 9.47 -5.80
CA PRO A 182 -34.69 9.37 -6.85
C PRO A 182 -34.40 8.18 -7.80
N PRO A 183 -35.42 7.47 -8.32
CA PRO A 183 -35.24 6.27 -9.15
C PRO A 183 -34.28 6.44 -10.32
N ALA A 184 -34.29 7.62 -10.96
CA ALA A 184 -33.41 7.93 -12.09
C ALA A 184 -31.91 7.87 -11.75
N ARG A 185 -31.51 8.15 -10.50
CA ARG A 185 -30.10 8.13 -10.05
C ARG A 185 -29.67 6.82 -9.40
N GLN A 186 -30.61 5.94 -9.05
CA GLN A 186 -30.30 4.68 -8.35
C GLN A 186 -29.40 3.79 -9.21
N ALA A 187 -29.69 3.67 -10.51
CA ALA A 187 -28.90 2.86 -11.44
C ALA A 187 -27.46 3.38 -11.60
N GLU A 188 -27.27 4.70 -11.64
CA GLU A 188 -25.94 5.32 -11.75
C GLU A 188 -25.10 5.06 -10.49
N VAL A 189 -25.68 5.21 -9.30
CA VAL A 189 -24.99 4.97 -8.03
C VAL A 189 -24.67 3.49 -7.83
N LEU A 190 -25.58 2.58 -8.19
CA LEU A 190 -25.33 1.14 -8.17
C LEU A 190 -24.15 0.75 -9.08
N ARG A 191 -24.11 1.32 -10.30
CA ARG A 191 -23.02 1.09 -11.24
C ARG A 191 -21.70 1.66 -10.72
N ALA A 192 -21.70 2.85 -10.14
CA ALA A 192 -20.51 3.44 -9.52
C ALA A 192 -20.00 2.60 -8.34
N TRP A 193 -20.90 2.05 -7.53
CA TRP A 193 -20.56 1.15 -6.42
C TRP A 193 -19.89 -0.14 -6.92
N GLU A 194 -20.46 -0.80 -7.93
CA GLU A 194 -19.89 -2.03 -8.50
C GLU A 194 -18.50 -1.77 -9.10
N ILE A 195 -18.33 -0.68 -9.84
CA ILE A 195 -17.01 -0.27 -10.36
C ILE A 195 -16.02 -0.03 -9.22
N ALA A 196 -16.44 0.62 -8.13
CA ALA A 196 -15.58 0.89 -6.99
C ALA A 196 -15.15 -0.40 -6.27
N VAL A 197 -16.07 -1.34 -6.09
CA VAL A 197 -15.79 -2.67 -5.51
C VAL A 197 -14.85 -3.46 -6.41
N ASP A 198 -15.11 -3.54 -7.72
CA ASP A 198 -14.30 -4.31 -8.65
C ASP A 198 -12.87 -3.75 -8.77
N LYS A 199 -12.72 -2.42 -8.84
CA LYS A 199 -11.41 -1.77 -8.87
C LYS A 199 -10.64 -1.94 -7.57
N THR A 200 -11.31 -1.73 -6.43
CA THR A 200 -10.68 -1.85 -5.10
C THR A 200 -10.29 -3.29 -4.80
N GLY A 201 -11.24 -4.22 -4.99
CA GLY A 201 -11.03 -5.64 -4.78
C GLY A 201 -10.00 -6.22 -5.74
N GLY A 202 -10.04 -5.84 -7.02
CA GLY A 202 -9.04 -6.25 -7.98
C GLY A 202 -7.64 -5.69 -7.68
N TYR A 203 -7.53 -4.43 -7.24
CA TYR A 203 -6.25 -3.86 -6.81
C TYR A 203 -5.69 -4.60 -5.60
N LEU A 204 -6.53 -4.90 -4.61
CA LEU A 204 -6.09 -5.61 -3.42
C LEU A 204 -5.72 -7.06 -3.71
N TYR A 205 -6.46 -7.71 -4.62
CA TYR A 205 -6.14 -9.04 -5.11
C TYR A 205 -4.80 -9.06 -5.85
N SER A 206 -4.56 -8.12 -6.76
CA SER A 206 -3.29 -8.06 -7.49
C SER A 206 -2.12 -7.80 -6.54
N ARG A 207 -2.27 -6.90 -5.56
CA ARG A 207 -1.27 -6.63 -4.51
C ARG A 207 -1.03 -7.84 -3.61
N GLY A 208 -2.09 -8.53 -3.19
CA GLY A 208 -1.98 -9.75 -2.38
C GLY A 208 -1.28 -10.88 -3.13
N LEU A 209 -1.59 -11.06 -4.42
CA LEU A 209 -0.92 -12.06 -5.26
C LEU A 209 0.54 -11.71 -5.49
N MET A 210 0.87 -10.44 -5.74
CA MET A 210 2.26 -9.98 -5.82
C MET A 210 3.00 -10.19 -4.50
N ALA A 211 2.33 -9.94 -3.37
CA ALA A 211 2.93 -10.09 -2.04
C ALA A 211 3.25 -11.56 -1.77
N LEU A 212 2.38 -12.47 -2.20
CA LEU A 212 2.61 -13.91 -2.13
C LEU A 212 3.77 -14.36 -3.03
N ILE A 213 3.81 -13.91 -4.28
CA ILE A 213 4.92 -14.24 -5.21
C ILE A 213 6.25 -13.69 -4.67
N SER A 214 6.26 -12.45 -4.18
CA SER A 214 7.44 -11.81 -3.58
C SER A 214 7.86 -12.54 -2.31
N GLY A 215 6.93 -12.86 -1.43
CA GLY A 215 7.20 -13.62 -0.21
C GLY A 215 7.80 -14.98 -0.53
N ILE A 216 7.23 -15.75 -1.46
CA ILE A 216 7.79 -17.07 -1.84
C ILE A 216 9.19 -16.93 -2.44
N ALA A 217 9.40 -15.97 -3.33
CA ALA A 217 10.70 -15.74 -3.95
C ALA A 217 11.78 -15.40 -2.91
N HIS A 218 11.47 -14.49 -1.98
CA HIS A 218 12.37 -14.14 -0.89
C HIS A 218 12.54 -15.27 0.12
N TYR A 219 11.50 -16.06 0.40
CA TYR A 219 11.62 -17.25 1.26
C TYR A 219 12.62 -18.24 0.71
N ILE A 220 12.55 -18.57 -0.59
CA ILE A 220 13.47 -19.51 -1.24
C ILE A 220 14.92 -19.02 -1.12
N LEU A 221 15.16 -17.72 -1.33
CA LEU A 221 16.49 -17.14 -1.18
C LEU A 221 16.98 -17.17 0.28
N LEU A 222 16.16 -16.66 1.21
CA LEU A 222 16.57 -16.56 2.62
C LEU A 222 16.82 -17.95 3.23
N GLN A 223 15.99 -18.93 2.86
CA GLN A 223 16.15 -20.31 3.28
C GLN A 223 17.38 -20.97 2.66
N SER A 224 17.70 -20.70 1.39
CA SER A 224 18.90 -21.27 0.73
C SER A 224 20.20 -20.70 1.29
N LEU A 225 20.18 -19.46 1.77
CA LEU A 225 21.29 -18.82 2.49
C LEU A 225 21.36 -19.22 3.98
N GLY A 226 20.41 -20.01 4.48
CA GLY A 226 20.35 -20.42 5.89
C GLY A 226 20.08 -19.26 6.85
N ILE A 227 19.42 -18.19 6.39
CA ILE A 227 19.13 -17.01 7.22
C ILE A 227 18.04 -17.36 8.25
N PRO A 228 18.26 -17.06 9.54
CA PRO A 228 17.28 -17.36 10.57
C PRO A 228 15.99 -16.57 10.34
N TYR A 229 14.85 -17.16 10.72
CA TYR A 229 13.52 -16.56 10.55
C TYR A 229 13.13 -16.26 9.09
N ALA A 230 13.70 -16.98 8.12
CA ALA A 230 13.38 -16.84 6.70
C ALA A 230 11.88 -16.77 6.38
N PRO A 231 10.98 -17.61 6.96
CA PRO A 231 9.54 -17.49 6.70
C PRO A 231 8.93 -16.15 7.12
N VAL A 232 9.32 -15.65 8.29
CA VAL A 232 8.78 -14.40 8.87
C VAL A 232 9.28 -13.20 8.05
N LEU A 233 10.58 -13.19 7.74
CA LEU A 233 11.21 -12.18 6.90
C LEU A 233 10.62 -12.16 5.49
N ALA A 234 10.33 -13.33 4.91
CA ALA A 234 9.72 -13.42 3.60
C ALA A 234 8.30 -12.85 3.57
N VAL A 235 7.47 -13.15 4.57
CA VAL A 235 6.13 -12.55 4.69
C VAL A 235 6.23 -11.04 4.90
N TRP A 236 7.17 -10.58 5.73
CA TRP A 236 7.45 -9.16 5.90
C TRP A 236 7.81 -8.51 4.57
N VAL A 237 8.73 -9.09 3.80
CA VAL A 237 9.16 -8.54 2.52
C VAL A 237 8.00 -8.44 1.55
N GLY A 238 7.27 -9.54 1.38
CA GLY A 238 6.12 -9.59 0.47
C GLY A 238 5.04 -8.57 0.82
N LEU A 239 4.73 -8.38 2.09
CA LEU A 239 3.70 -7.42 2.52
C LEU A 239 4.17 -5.97 2.35
N VAL A 240 5.35 -5.64 2.89
CA VAL A 240 5.84 -4.27 2.90
C VAL A 240 6.19 -3.79 1.50
N SER A 241 6.73 -4.66 0.63
CA SER A 241 7.08 -4.29 -0.75
C SER A 241 5.86 -3.90 -1.58
N GLN A 242 4.71 -4.54 -1.34
CA GLN A 242 3.52 -4.34 -2.16
C GLN A 242 2.62 -3.21 -1.68
N PHE A 243 2.52 -3.02 -0.38
CA PHE A 243 1.61 -2.06 0.22
C PHE A 243 2.25 -0.68 0.49
N ILE A 244 3.58 -0.56 0.38
CA ILE A 244 4.29 0.73 0.43
C ILE A 244 4.82 1.08 -0.98
N PRO A 245 4.24 2.05 -1.69
CA PRO A 245 4.66 2.36 -3.06
C PRO A 245 6.07 2.92 -3.15
N THR A 246 6.71 2.73 -4.31
CA THR A 246 8.00 3.31 -4.76
C THR A 246 9.25 2.90 -3.97
N ILE A 247 9.20 2.91 -2.64
CA ILE A 247 10.33 2.64 -1.75
C ILE A 247 10.12 1.32 -0.98
N GLY A 248 8.90 0.78 -0.98
CA GLY A 248 8.50 -0.38 -0.19
C GLY A 248 9.46 -1.55 -0.30
N THR A 249 9.87 -1.95 -1.50
CA THR A 249 10.77 -3.11 -1.67
C THR A 249 12.15 -2.89 -1.05
N TYR A 250 12.70 -1.69 -1.12
CA TYR A 250 13.99 -1.39 -0.52
C TYR A 250 13.88 -1.32 1.01
N LEU A 251 12.81 -0.71 1.53
CA LEU A 251 12.53 -0.68 2.96
C LEU A 251 12.28 -2.09 3.51
N ALA A 252 11.52 -2.89 2.75
CA ALA A 252 11.19 -4.27 3.06
C ALA A 252 12.44 -5.15 3.10
N GLY A 253 13.32 -5.01 2.10
CA GLY A 253 14.58 -5.75 1.99
C GLY A 253 15.65 -5.35 3.01
N ALA A 254 15.55 -4.16 3.61
CA ALA A 254 16.51 -3.69 4.62
C ALA A 254 16.54 -4.60 5.86
N LEU A 255 15.37 -5.06 6.32
CA LEU A 255 15.29 -5.91 7.51
C LEU A 255 15.98 -7.28 7.28
N PRO A 256 15.62 -8.09 6.26
CA PRO A 256 16.34 -9.34 5.97
C PRO A 256 17.84 -9.14 5.70
N MET A 257 18.22 -8.03 5.07
CA MET A 257 19.63 -7.70 4.81
C MET A 257 20.40 -7.46 6.12
N LEU A 258 19.80 -6.75 7.07
CA LEU A 258 20.37 -6.54 8.41
C LEU A 258 20.55 -7.87 9.14
N ILE A 259 19.55 -8.76 9.09
CA ILE A 259 19.65 -10.09 9.70
C ILE A 259 20.74 -10.93 9.01
N ALA A 260 20.77 -10.94 7.68
CA ALA A 260 21.79 -11.65 6.91
C ALA A 260 23.21 -11.18 7.24
N PHE A 261 23.39 -9.87 7.46
CA PHE A 261 24.66 -9.27 7.84
C PHE A 261 25.19 -9.82 9.16
N THR A 262 24.31 -10.10 10.13
CA THR A 262 24.72 -10.70 11.42
C THR A 262 25.22 -12.13 11.30
N VAL A 263 24.85 -12.84 10.22
CA VAL A 263 25.30 -14.21 9.94
C VAL A 263 26.60 -14.19 9.13
N ASN A 264 26.59 -13.48 8.00
CA ASN A 264 27.75 -13.32 7.12
C ASN A 264 27.59 -12.03 6.29
N PRO A 265 28.57 -11.10 6.30
CA PRO A 265 28.51 -9.88 5.49
C PRO A 265 28.24 -10.12 3.99
N TRP A 266 28.71 -11.24 3.44
CA TRP A 266 28.42 -11.61 2.04
C TRP A 266 26.99 -12.06 1.80
N TYR A 267 26.29 -12.62 2.78
CA TYR A 267 24.87 -12.95 2.62
C TYR A 267 24.02 -11.69 2.51
N ALA A 268 24.36 -10.62 3.25
CA ALA A 268 23.70 -9.34 3.09
C ALA A 268 23.84 -8.78 1.67
N LEU A 269 25.02 -8.91 1.06
CA LEU A 269 25.24 -8.50 -0.33
C LEU A 269 24.39 -9.34 -1.31
N TRP A 270 24.31 -10.65 -1.13
CA TRP A 270 23.47 -11.51 -1.95
C TRP A 270 21.98 -11.18 -1.82
N VAL A 271 21.51 -10.89 -0.60
CA VAL A 271 20.14 -10.44 -0.35
C VAL A 271 19.88 -9.10 -1.05
N LEU A 272 20.80 -8.13 -0.95
CA LEU A 272 20.68 -6.84 -1.65
C LEU A 272 20.58 -7.03 -3.17
N ILE A 273 21.49 -7.82 -3.75
CA ILE A 273 21.49 -8.10 -5.20
C ILE A 273 20.16 -8.73 -5.61
N PHE A 274 19.69 -9.72 -4.85
CA PHE A 274 18.41 -10.37 -5.14
C PHE A 274 17.24 -9.40 -5.06
N VAL A 275 17.15 -8.58 -4.02
CA VAL A 275 16.07 -7.57 -3.86
C VAL A 275 16.05 -6.62 -5.07
N VAL A 276 17.22 -6.15 -5.52
CA VAL A 276 17.34 -5.27 -6.69
C VAL A 276 16.92 -5.98 -7.98
N VAL A 277 17.39 -7.21 -8.20
CA VAL A 277 17.05 -8.01 -9.40
C VAL A 277 15.56 -8.37 -9.41
N TYR A 278 15.03 -8.80 -8.27
CA TYR A 278 13.63 -9.12 -8.08
C TYR A 278 12.75 -7.90 -8.35
N GLN A 279 13.15 -6.72 -7.87
CA GLN A 279 12.43 -5.48 -8.17
C GLN A 279 12.34 -5.21 -9.68
N GLN A 280 13.40 -5.46 -10.44
CA GLN A 280 13.36 -5.31 -11.90
C GLN A 280 12.42 -6.34 -12.53
N PHE A 281 12.51 -7.59 -12.12
CA PHE A 281 11.61 -8.65 -12.59
C PHE A 281 10.15 -8.31 -12.29
N GLU A 282 9.85 -7.83 -11.08
CA GLU A 282 8.53 -7.41 -10.70
C GLU A 282 8.03 -6.26 -11.59
N ASN A 283 8.82 -5.20 -11.74
CA ASN A 283 8.48 -4.02 -12.52
C ASN A 283 8.23 -4.33 -14.01
N TYR A 284 9.07 -5.16 -14.63
CA TYR A 284 8.99 -5.42 -16.07
C TYR A 284 8.07 -6.60 -16.43
N MET A 285 7.93 -7.59 -15.55
CA MET A 285 7.28 -8.86 -15.90
C MET A 285 5.98 -9.09 -15.15
N LEU A 286 5.95 -8.88 -13.82
CA LEU A 286 4.77 -9.16 -13.00
C LEU A 286 3.78 -7.98 -13.02
N GLN A 287 4.29 -6.77 -12.81
CA GLN A 287 3.46 -5.57 -12.65
C GLN A 287 2.55 -5.31 -13.85
N PRO A 288 3.03 -5.35 -15.11
CA PRO A 288 2.17 -5.14 -16.27
C PRO A 288 1.11 -6.24 -16.44
N LYS A 289 1.43 -7.49 -16.08
CA LYS A 289 0.52 -8.63 -16.24
C LYS A 289 -0.57 -8.66 -15.16
N LEU A 290 -0.25 -8.27 -13.93
CA LEU A 290 -1.16 -8.37 -12.79
C LEU A 290 -1.93 -7.07 -12.50
N THR A 291 -1.42 -5.89 -12.89
CA THR A 291 -2.03 -4.59 -12.53
C THR A 291 -2.70 -3.87 -13.72
N SER A 292 -2.46 -4.27 -14.97
CA SER A 292 -2.95 -3.57 -16.16
C SER A 292 -4.47 -3.39 -16.28
N LYS A 293 -5.26 -4.15 -15.52
CA LYS A 293 -6.73 -4.11 -15.58
C LYS A 293 -7.39 -3.42 -14.39
N THR A 294 -6.65 -3.03 -13.35
CA THR A 294 -7.24 -2.75 -12.03
C THR A 294 -7.27 -1.29 -11.64
N VAL A 295 -6.18 -0.52 -11.80
CA VAL A 295 -6.17 0.91 -11.46
C VAL A 295 -5.13 1.66 -12.29
N ASP A 296 -5.59 2.55 -13.17
CA ASP A 296 -4.74 3.47 -13.96
C ASP A 296 -4.60 4.82 -13.22
N ILE A 297 -3.81 4.82 -12.14
CA ILE A 297 -3.45 6.03 -11.39
C ILE A 297 -2.02 6.42 -11.72
N HIS A 298 -1.82 7.69 -12.05
CA HIS A 298 -0.49 8.24 -12.28
C HIS A 298 0.41 8.05 -11.03
N PRO A 299 1.66 7.56 -11.15
CA PRO A 299 2.52 7.25 -10.00
C PRO A 299 2.67 8.39 -8.99
N ALA A 300 2.77 9.63 -9.46
CA ALA A 300 2.85 10.81 -8.59
C ALA A 300 1.59 11.01 -7.72
N VAL A 301 0.40 10.70 -8.26
CA VAL A 301 -0.86 10.79 -7.52
C VAL A 301 -0.95 9.67 -6.48
N ALA A 302 -0.51 8.46 -6.83
CA ALA A 302 -0.44 7.34 -5.89
C ALA A 302 0.57 7.62 -4.74
N PHE A 303 1.73 8.20 -5.06
CA PHE A 303 2.72 8.55 -4.04
C PHE A 303 2.23 9.69 -3.14
N GLY A 304 1.70 10.76 -3.74
CA GLY A 304 1.13 11.90 -3.01
C GLY A 304 -0.05 11.49 -2.13
N SER A 305 -0.88 10.55 -2.58
CA SER A 305 -2.01 10.06 -1.79
C SER A 305 -1.55 9.28 -0.56
N VAL A 306 -0.51 8.46 -0.68
CA VAL A 306 0.05 7.70 0.45
C VAL A 306 0.64 8.64 1.50
N ILE A 307 1.36 9.68 1.07
CA ILE A 307 1.87 10.71 1.98
C ILE A 307 0.72 11.42 2.69
N ALA A 308 -0.28 11.88 1.94
CA ALA A 308 -1.46 12.53 2.51
C ALA A 308 -2.21 11.60 3.47
N GLY A 309 -2.43 10.34 3.08
CA GLY A 309 -3.07 9.32 3.91
C GLY A 309 -2.28 9.05 5.19
N THR A 310 -0.96 8.97 5.09
CA THR A 310 -0.06 8.80 6.25
C THR A 310 -0.15 9.98 7.20
N ALA A 311 -0.15 11.21 6.68
CA ALA A 311 -0.28 12.41 7.48
C ALA A 311 -1.64 12.52 8.19
N LEU A 312 -2.72 12.05 7.56
CA LEU A 312 -4.07 12.11 8.10
C LEU A 312 -4.38 11.00 9.10
N LEU A 313 -4.06 9.75 8.74
CA LEU A 313 -4.53 8.55 9.46
C LEU A 313 -3.38 7.58 9.82
N GLY A 314 -2.11 8.02 9.72
CA GLY A 314 -0.95 7.18 9.99
C GLY A 314 -0.81 6.00 9.03
N ALA A 315 -0.25 4.89 9.53
CA ALA A 315 -0.01 3.69 8.73
C ALA A 315 -1.28 3.16 8.03
N VAL A 316 -2.43 3.29 8.68
CA VAL A 316 -3.71 2.83 8.11
C VAL A 316 -4.12 3.70 6.91
N GLY A 317 -3.91 5.02 6.98
CA GLY A 317 -4.18 5.91 5.85
C GLY A 317 -3.26 5.66 4.67
N ALA A 318 -2.01 5.27 4.92
CA ALA A 318 -1.06 4.88 3.86
C ALA A 318 -1.60 3.69 3.03
N LEU A 319 -2.11 2.66 3.71
CA LEU A 319 -2.66 1.44 3.07
C LEU A 319 -3.92 1.74 2.25
N ILE A 320 -4.77 2.63 2.74
CA ILE A 320 -6.08 2.91 2.16
C ILE A 320 -6.03 4.04 1.11
N ALA A 321 -4.96 4.83 1.09
CA ALA A 321 -4.83 6.00 0.24
C ALA A 321 -5.07 5.74 -1.25
N ILE A 322 -4.47 4.68 -1.80
CA ILE A 322 -4.59 4.36 -3.24
C ILE A 322 -6.04 3.95 -3.58
N PRO A 323 -6.65 2.97 -2.88
CA PRO A 323 -8.07 2.69 -3.03
C PRO A 323 -8.97 3.91 -2.88
N ALA A 324 -8.73 4.76 -1.88
CA ALA A 324 -9.53 5.95 -1.63
C ALA A 324 -9.43 6.97 -2.77
N VAL A 325 -8.25 7.17 -3.33
CA VAL A 325 -8.08 8.04 -4.49
C VAL A 325 -8.65 7.39 -5.75
N ALA A 326 -8.55 6.07 -5.91
CA ALA A 326 -9.16 5.35 -7.04
C ALA A 326 -10.69 5.48 -7.03
N THR A 327 -11.32 5.32 -5.87
CA THR A 327 -12.77 5.47 -5.71
C THR A 327 -13.19 6.92 -5.91
N LEU A 328 -12.46 7.87 -5.34
CA LEU A 328 -12.72 9.30 -5.55
C LEU A 328 -12.60 9.68 -7.04
N GLN A 329 -11.56 9.22 -7.72
CA GLN A 329 -11.36 9.46 -9.15
C GLN A 329 -12.47 8.80 -10.00
N ALA A 330 -12.92 7.61 -9.63
CA ALA A 330 -14.05 6.95 -10.30
C ALA A 330 -15.36 7.73 -10.12
N PHE A 331 -15.62 8.24 -8.90
CA PHE A 331 -16.80 9.05 -8.61
C PHE A 331 -16.77 10.40 -9.34
N LEU A 332 -15.60 11.07 -9.33
CA LEU A 332 -15.39 12.30 -10.08
C LEU A 332 -15.51 12.06 -11.59
N GLY A 333 -14.96 10.97 -12.12
CA GLY A 333 -15.08 10.63 -13.53
C GLY A 333 -16.50 10.28 -13.99
N ALA A 334 -17.37 9.82 -13.07
CA ALA A 334 -18.78 9.61 -13.36
C ALA A 334 -19.58 10.93 -13.43
N TYR A 335 -19.17 11.95 -12.67
CA TYR A 335 -19.83 13.26 -12.64
C TYR A 335 -19.22 14.30 -13.60
N VAL A 336 -17.93 14.20 -13.88
CA VAL A 336 -17.21 15.13 -14.76
C VAL A 336 -17.19 14.56 -16.17
N LYS A 337 -17.94 15.20 -17.09
CA LYS A 337 -17.83 14.95 -18.53
C LYS A 337 -16.39 15.22 -18.96
N ARG A 338 -15.65 14.17 -19.26
CA ARG A 338 -14.33 14.29 -19.88
C ARG A 338 -14.56 14.63 -21.35
N TYR A 339 -14.40 15.90 -21.69
CA TYR A 339 -14.41 16.35 -23.08
C TYR A 339 -13.12 15.89 -23.74
N ASP A 340 -13.21 15.35 -24.96
CA ASP A 340 -12.01 15.09 -25.76
C ASP A 340 -11.25 16.41 -25.91
N VAL A 341 -9.97 16.37 -25.55
CA VAL A 341 -9.10 17.52 -25.71
C VAL A 341 -8.98 17.76 -27.21
N THR A 342 -9.35 18.96 -27.65
CA THR A 342 -9.22 19.37 -29.04
C THR A 342 -7.80 19.10 -29.52
N ASP A 343 -7.63 18.47 -30.68
CA ASP A 343 -6.33 18.13 -31.29
C ASP A 343 -5.53 19.42 -31.62
N ASP A 344 -4.99 20.06 -30.58
CA ASP A 344 -4.12 21.23 -30.69
C ASP A 344 -2.66 20.74 -30.70
N PRO A 345 -1.84 21.18 -31.68
CA PRO A 345 -0.41 20.87 -31.74
C PRO A 345 0.38 21.18 -30.45
N ARG A 346 -0.14 22.03 -29.55
CA ARG A 346 0.45 22.36 -28.24
C ARG A 346 0.22 21.28 -27.18
N VAL A 347 -0.83 20.47 -27.33
CA VAL A 347 -1.17 19.35 -26.41
C VAL A 347 -0.27 18.15 -26.70
N HIS A 348 0.10 17.95 -27.96
CA HIS A 348 1.17 17.04 -28.33
C HIS A 348 2.52 17.73 -28.06
N GLY A 349 3.07 17.51 -26.87
CA GLY A 349 4.44 17.92 -26.56
C GLY A 349 5.36 17.54 -27.72
N HIS A 350 6.17 18.50 -28.20
CA HIS A 350 6.97 18.41 -29.43
C HIS A 350 7.70 17.07 -29.56
N ARG A 351 7.03 16.06 -30.12
CA ARG A 351 7.70 14.97 -30.80
C ARG A 351 8.30 15.65 -32.01
N ARG A 352 9.62 15.88 -31.96
CA ARG A 352 10.41 16.23 -33.13
C ARG A 352 10.06 15.21 -34.22
N ARG A 353 9.13 15.56 -35.11
CA ARG A 353 9.05 14.97 -36.43
C ARG A 353 10.36 15.36 -37.08
N GLY A 354 11.30 14.42 -37.14
CA GLY A 354 12.46 14.55 -38.01
C GLY A 354 11.97 14.90 -39.42
N PRO A 355 12.67 15.79 -40.14
CA PRO A 355 12.22 16.24 -41.45
C PRO A 355 12.25 15.08 -42.43
N GLY A 356 11.09 14.76 -43.00
CA GLY A 356 10.94 14.12 -44.31
C GLY A 356 11.70 12.82 -44.55
N THR A 357 11.04 11.68 -44.32
CA THR A 357 11.20 10.52 -45.21
C THR A 357 9.83 10.07 -45.65
N GLY A 358 9.42 10.50 -46.84
CA GLY A 358 8.21 10.00 -47.51
C GLY A 358 8.38 8.51 -47.83
N SER A 359 7.94 7.63 -46.92
CA SER A 359 7.84 6.19 -47.17
C SER A 359 6.53 5.82 -47.87
N GLY A 360 6.12 6.64 -48.84
CA GLY A 360 5.11 6.30 -49.85
C GLY A 360 5.70 6.09 -51.26
N GLY A 361 7.02 6.17 -51.43
CA GLY A 361 7.63 6.47 -52.73
C GLY A 361 8.45 5.39 -53.43
N ALA A 362 8.92 4.32 -52.77
CA ALA A 362 9.86 3.38 -53.40
C ALA A 362 9.27 1.97 -53.57
N LEU A 363 8.76 1.36 -52.48
CA LEU A 363 8.19 0.02 -52.51
C LEU A 363 6.89 -0.06 -53.34
N GLY A 364 6.09 1.01 -53.38
CA GLY A 364 4.91 1.10 -54.23
C GLY A 364 5.21 1.26 -55.73
N ARG A 365 6.36 1.87 -56.08
CA ARG A 365 6.79 2.02 -57.49
C ARG A 365 7.39 0.73 -58.05
N VAL A 366 8.18 0.01 -57.25
CA VAL A 366 8.73 -1.29 -57.65
C VAL A 366 7.61 -2.33 -57.83
N ARG A 367 6.58 -2.32 -56.97
CA ARG A 367 5.44 -3.24 -57.10
C ARG A 367 4.56 -2.97 -58.34
N ARG A 368 4.46 -1.72 -58.81
CA ARG A 368 3.75 -1.38 -60.06
C ARG A 368 4.55 -1.71 -61.32
N LEU A 369 5.88 -1.64 -61.26
CA LEU A 369 6.74 -2.04 -62.39
C LEU A 369 6.77 -3.57 -62.55
N TRP A 370 6.84 -4.33 -61.45
CA TRP A 370 6.74 -5.80 -61.52
C TRP A 370 5.34 -6.33 -61.87
N GLY A 371 4.28 -5.62 -61.48
CA GLY A 371 2.91 -5.99 -61.86
C GLY A 371 2.63 -5.84 -63.36
N ARG A 372 3.29 -4.90 -64.06
CA ARG A 372 3.14 -4.70 -65.51
C ARG A 372 3.93 -5.69 -66.36
N SER A 373 5.09 -6.17 -65.89
CA SER A 373 5.88 -7.17 -66.63
C SER A 373 5.19 -8.53 -66.70
N ARG A 374 4.49 -8.94 -65.63
CA ARG A 374 3.79 -10.25 -65.60
C ARG A 374 2.48 -10.28 -66.38
N ALA A 375 1.87 -9.12 -66.65
CA ALA A 375 0.66 -9.05 -67.49
C ALA A 375 1.00 -9.11 -68.99
N ALA A 376 2.21 -8.69 -69.38
CA ALA A 376 2.67 -8.75 -70.77
C ALA A 376 3.15 -10.16 -71.20
N GLU A 377 3.58 -11.01 -70.26
CA GLU A 377 3.97 -12.41 -70.54
C GLU A 377 2.78 -13.39 -70.58
N SER A 378 1.58 -12.99 -70.12
CA SER A 378 0.38 -13.85 -70.16
C SER A 378 -0.51 -13.67 -71.39
N GLU A 379 -0.22 -12.70 -72.26
CA GLU A 379 -0.96 -12.47 -73.52
C GLU A 379 -0.24 -13.03 -74.77
N ASP A 380 1.00 -13.51 -74.66
CA ASP A 380 1.78 -14.09 -75.78
C ASP A 380 1.90 -15.64 -75.71
N GLY A 381 1.11 -16.27 -74.83
CA GLY A 381 1.10 -17.73 -74.60
C GLY A 381 -0.17 -18.46 -75.08
N SER A 382 -1.04 -17.79 -75.83
CA SER A 382 -2.24 -18.39 -76.41
C SER A 382 -2.41 -18.00 -77.88
N ARG A 383 -1.54 -18.52 -78.73
CA ARG A 383 -1.81 -18.80 -80.14
C ARG A 383 -1.16 -20.10 -80.56
#